data_AF-A0A8S3TGY8-F1
#
_entry.id   AF-A0A8S3TGY8-F1
#
_cell.length_a   1.000
_cell.length_b   1.000
_cell.length_c   1.000
_cell.angle_alpha   90.00
_cell.angle_beta   90.00
_cell.angle_gamma   90.00
#
_symmetry.space_group_name_H-M   'P 1'
#
loop_
_entity.id
_entity.type
_entity.pdbx_description
1 polymer ?
#
loop_
_entity_poly.entity_id
_entity_poly.type
_entity_poly.pdbx_seq_one_letter_code
_entity_poly.pdbx_strand_id
1 'polypeptide(L)'
;MEPIMQEQYFGKRSFNCNVCRKTCHKNCWVPFDLLKRTCEVIEDKKCTVCQGKCGLSNHSLSEYVFVQQYVKSWYSGKDVISRQKKKGNDFFRFQETLAETGDLIKDLNDNALEPDVLTLSEYIENIITKEKDENKIDFQMRVQILKKVLEHLKKERSVRGLKMEDLS
;
A
#
# COMPACT_ATOMS: atom_id res chain seq x y z
N MET A 1 -3.70 -12.08 -3.72
CA MET A 1 -2.46 -12.13 -2.92
C MET A 1 -1.54 -13.14 -3.55
N GLU A 2 -0.29 -12.77 -3.82
CA GLU A 2 0.72 -13.70 -4.33
C GLU A 2 0.99 -14.78 -3.27
N PRO A 3 1.28 -16.03 -3.67
CA PRO A 3 1.55 -17.10 -2.72
C PRO A 3 2.84 -16.81 -1.97
N ILE A 4 2.75 -16.70 -0.64
CA ILE A 4 3.91 -16.61 0.24
C ILE A 4 4.30 -18.04 0.59
N MET A 5 5.47 -18.48 0.13
CA MET A 5 6.01 -19.80 0.47
C MET A 5 6.94 -19.71 1.68
N GLN A 6 7.04 -20.81 2.42
CA GLN A 6 8.03 -20.99 3.48
C GLN A 6 9.17 -21.84 2.89
N GLU A 7 10.37 -21.27 2.81
CA GLU A 7 11.56 -22.00 2.39
C GLU A 7 12.39 -22.35 3.62
N GLN A 8 12.81 -23.61 3.73
CA GLN A 8 13.65 -24.05 4.83
C GLN A 8 15.00 -23.31 4.83
N TYR A 9 15.41 -22.84 6.01
CA TYR A 9 16.59 -22.03 6.23
C TYR A 9 17.59 -22.82 7.08
N PHE A 10 18.30 -23.73 6.44
CA PHE A 10 19.14 -24.73 7.09
C PHE A 10 20.20 -24.12 8.02
N GLY A 11 20.23 -24.63 9.27
CA GLY A 11 21.23 -24.28 10.28
C GLY A 11 21.19 -22.82 10.76
N LYS A 12 20.17 -22.06 10.36
CA LYS A 12 20.05 -20.63 10.61
C LYS A 12 18.64 -20.29 11.04
N ARG A 13 18.51 -19.36 11.99
CA ARG A 13 17.19 -18.93 12.46
C ARG A 13 16.76 -17.66 11.76
N SER A 14 15.47 -17.57 11.50
CA SER A 14 14.79 -16.37 11.05
C SER A 14 13.87 -15.88 12.16
N PHE A 15 13.59 -14.59 12.14
CA PHE A 15 12.58 -13.97 12.98
C PHE A 15 11.42 -13.52 12.11
N ASN A 16 10.30 -14.21 12.24
CA ASN A 16 9.18 -14.12 11.33
C ASN A 16 7.96 -13.49 11.98
N CYS A 17 7.22 -12.66 11.23
CA CYS A 17 5.94 -12.13 11.66
C CYS A 17 4.81 -13.00 11.08
N ASN A 18 4.00 -13.60 11.95
CA ASN A 18 2.92 -14.51 11.55
C ASN A 18 1.69 -13.77 11.04
N VAL A 19 1.52 -12.50 11.44
CA VAL A 19 0.42 -11.63 10.96
C VAL A 19 0.73 -11.11 9.55
N CYS A 20 1.91 -10.52 9.36
CA CYS A 20 2.31 -9.96 8.07
C CYS A 20 2.79 -11.04 7.06
N ARG A 21 3.05 -12.27 7.51
CA ARG A 21 3.69 -13.35 6.74
C ARG A 21 4.99 -12.88 6.06
N LYS A 22 5.86 -12.22 6.83
CA LYS A 22 7.15 -11.66 6.37
C LYS A 22 8.28 -12.05 7.31
N THR A 23 9.45 -12.33 6.74
CA THR A 23 10.71 -12.46 7.46
C THR A 23 11.22 -11.08 7.88
N CYS A 24 11.25 -10.79 9.17
CA CYS A 24 11.67 -9.50 9.72
C CYS A 24 13.18 -9.44 9.96
N HIS A 25 13.80 -10.55 10.33
CA HIS A 25 15.25 -10.65 10.50
C HIS A 25 15.74 -12.03 10.05
N LYS A 26 16.77 -12.09 9.21
CA LYS A 26 17.45 -13.34 8.79
C LYS A 26 18.72 -13.54 9.62
N ASN A 27 19.18 -14.78 9.78
CA ASN A 27 20.36 -15.12 10.59
C ASN A 27 20.25 -14.61 12.04
N CYS A 28 19.06 -14.69 12.63
CA CYS A 28 18.85 -14.24 13.99
C CYS A 28 19.70 -15.09 14.95
N TRP A 29 20.58 -14.43 15.70
CA TRP A 29 21.48 -15.07 16.67
C TRP A 29 20.76 -15.50 17.96
N VAL A 30 19.53 -15.04 18.17
CA VAL A 30 18.75 -15.38 19.38
C VAL A 30 18.56 -16.91 19.44
N PRO A 31 18.92 -17.55 20.56
CA PRO A 31 19.06 -19.01 20.60
C PRO A 31 17.72 -19.75 20.66
N PHE A 32 16.67 -19.14 21.23
CA PHE A 32 15.33 -19.75 21.35
C PHE A 32 14.26 -18.70 21.66
N ASP A 33 12.99 -19.07 21.46
CA ASP A 33 11.85 -18.14 21.44
C ASP A 33 11.60 -17.39 22.75
N LEU A 34 11.99 -17.95 23.90
CA LEU A 34 11.91 -17.27 25.21
C LEU A 34 12.78 -15.99 25.28
N LEU A 35 13.81 -15.90 24.44
CA LEU A 35 14.72 -14.75 24.36
C LEU A 35 14.43 -13.86 23.14
N LYS A 36 13.34 -14.09 22.39
CA LYS A 36 13.05 -13.30 21.19
C LYS A 36 12.90 -11.79 21.39
N ARG A 37 12.65 -11.35 22.62
CA ARG A 37 12.66 -9.93 23.00
C ARG A 37 14.02 -9.26 22.78
N THR A 38 15.11 -10.01 22.70
CA THR A 38 16.47 -9.50 22.49
C THR A 38 16.86 -9.44 21.02
N CYS A 39 15.92 -9.75 20.11
CA CYS A 39 16.15 -9.61 18.68
C CYS A 39 16.30 -8.12 18.34
N GLU A 40 17.30 -7.77 17.54
CA GLU A 40 17.64 -6.38 17.16
C GLU A 40 16.47 -5.60 16.55
N VAL A 41 15.54 -6.30 15.90
CA VAL A 41 14.37 -5.69 15.25
C VAL A 41 13.20 -5.42 16.20
N ILE A 42 13.37 -5.69 17.50
CA ILE A 42 12.37 -5.46 18.54
C ILE A 42 12.78 -4.28 19.42
N GLU A 43 11.91 -3.28 19.46
CA GLU A 43 12.02 -2.09 20.33
C GLU A 43 10.67 -1.89 21.03
N ASP A 44 10.67 -1.66 22.35
CA ASP A 44 9.44 -1.50 23.15
C ASP A 44 8.36 -2.56 22.90
N LYS A 45 8.79 -3.83 22.77
CA LYS A 45 7.94 -4.99 22.46
C LYS A 45 7.23 -4.92 21.09
N LYS A 46 7.65 -4.02 20.19
CA LYS A 46 7.13 -3.90 18.83
C LYS A 46 8.25 -4.15 17.83
N CYS A 47 7.88 -4.68 16.67
CA CYS A 47 8.81 -4.86 15.57
C CYS A 47 8.96 -3.57 14.77
N THR A 48 10.20 -3.20 14.46
CA THR A 48 10.54 -1.99 13.67
C THR A 48 10.58 -2.25 12.17
N VAL A 49 10.60 -3.52 11.74
CA VAL A 49 10.82 -3.93 10.33
C VAL A 49 9.52 -4.33 9.59
N CYS A 50 8.53 -4.88 10.29
CA CYS A 50 7.27 -5.25 9.66
C CYS A 50 6.33 -4.04 9.51
N GLN A 51 5.60 -4.00 8.39
CA GLN A 51 4.72 -2.87 8.04
C GLN A 51 3.69 -2.56 9.13
N GLY A 52 3.16 -3.61 9.78
CA GLY A 52 2.15 -3.47 10.84
C GLY A 52 2.71 -3.09 12.21
N LYS A 53 4.01 -2.86 12.35
CA LYS A 53 4.70 -2.62 13.64
C LYS A 53 4.23 -3.60 14.74
N CYS A 54 4.07 -4.86 14.35
CA CYS A 54 3.35 -5.84 15.15
C CYS A 54 4.07 -6.11 16.48
N GLY A 55 3.30 -6.44 17.51
CA GLY A 55 3.85 -6.80 18.81
C GLY A 55 4.71 -8.07 18.78
N LEU A 56 5.57 -8.22 19.79
CA LEU A 56 6.48 -9.36 19.96
C LEU A 56 5.76 -10.72 19.93
N SER A 57 4.53 -10.78 20.44
CA SER A 57 3.68 -11.98 20.45
C SER A 57 3.37 -12.51 19.04
N ASN A 58 3.33 -11.63 18.05
CA ASN A 58 3.05 -11.98 16.66
C ASN A 58 4.28 -12.48 15.90
N HIS A 59 5.42 -12.59 16.59
CA HIS A 59 6.68 -13.02 16.00
C HIS A 59 7.20 -14.31 16.63
N SER A 60 7.86 -15.13 15.81
CA SER A 60 8.47 -16.39 16.21
C SER A 60 9.82 -16.60 15.53
N LEU A 61 10.75 -17.20 16.26
CA LEU A 61 11.95 -17.80 15.70
C LEU A 61 11.58 -19.08 14.95
N SER A 62 12.15 -19.27 13.76
CA SER A 62 11.91 -20.45 12.96
C SER A 62 13.09 -20.78 12.05
N GLU A 63 13.14 -22.01 11.55
CA GLU A 63 14.13 -22.46 10.57
C GLU A 63 13.60 -22.37 9.13
N TYR A 64 12.73 -21.40 8.86
CA TYR A 64 12.26 -21.12 7.51
C TYR A 64 12.16 -19.61 7.29
N VAL A 65 12.26 -19.17 6.05
CA VAL A 65 12.02 -17.78 5.66
C VAL A 65 10.78 -17.71 4.78
N PHE A 66 9.99 -16.65 4.96
CA PHE A 66 8.97 -16.30 4.00
C PHE A 66 9.63 -15.73 2.74
N VAL A 67 9.32 -16.33 1.60
CA VAL A 67 9.80 -15.93 0.27
C VAL A 67 8.58 -15.62 -0.61
N GLN A 68 8.63 -14.46 -1.26
CA GLN A 68 7.67 -14.14 -2.32
C GLN A 68 8.14 -14.84 -3.59
N GLN A 69 7.35 -15.80 -4.07
CA GLN A 69 7.66 -16.50 -5.32
C GLN A 69 6.82 -15.94 -6.46
N TYR A 70 7.50 -15.44 -7.49
CA TYR A 70 6.87 -15.15 -8.77
C TYR A 70 6.62 -16.46 -9.52
N VAL A 71 5.38 -16.96 -9.46
CA VAL A 71 4.99 -18.15 -10.22
C VAL A 71 4.80 -17.74 -11.68
N LYS A 72 5.70 -18.17 -12.57
CA LYS A 72 5.45 -18.15 -14.02
C LYS A 72 4.35 -19.16 -14.32
N SER A 73 3.12 -18.68 -14.41
CA SER A 73 1.97 -19.48 -14.81
C SER A 73 1.84 -19.47 -16.33
N TRP A 74 1.83 -20.65 -16.93
CA TRP A 74 1.46 -20.84 -18.33
C TRP A 74 -0.06 -20.71 -18.44
N TYR A 75 -0.52 -19.60 -19.00
CA TYR A 75 -1.93 -19.36 -19.25
C TYR A 75 -2.29 -19.86 -20.65
N SER A 76 -3.43 -20.56 -20.79
CA SER A 76 -4.06 -20.73 -22.10
C SER A 76 -4.43 -19.34 -22.64
N GLY A 77 -4.44 -19.15 -23.97
CA GLY A 77 -4.84 -17.87 -24.58
C GLY A 77 -6.22 -17.38 -24.08
N LYS A 78 -7.12 -18.30 -23.72
CA LYS A 78 -8.42 -17.97 -23.11
C LYS A 78 -8.30 -17.39 -21.69
N ASP A 79 -7.33 -17.84 -20.91
CA ASP A 79 -7.07 -17.34 -19.55
C ASP A 79 -6.40 -15.96 -19.57
N VAL A 80 -5.54 -15.71 -20.56
CA VAL A 80 -4.96 -14.38 -20.77
C VAL A 80 -6.05 -13.37 -21.15
N ILE A 81 -6.93 -13.74 -22.09
CA ILE A 81 -8.05 -12.89 -22.54
C ILE A 81 -9.05 -12.64 -21.39
N SER A 82 -9.40 -13.67 -20.61
CA SER A 82 -10.34 -13.50 -19.49
C SER A 82 -9.76 -12.61 -18.38
N ARG A 83 -8.46 -12.73 -18.10
CA ARG A 83 -7.76 -11.85 -17.15
C ARG A 83 -7.59 -10.43 -17.68
N GLN A 84 -7.30 -10.25 -18.97
CA GLN A 84 -7.25 -8.92 -19.58
C GLN A 84 -8.62 -8.25 -19.60
N LYS A 85 -9.69 -8.98 -19.92
CA LYS A 85 -11.07 -8.47 -19.82
C LYS A 85 -11.42 -8.10 -18.38
N LYS A 86 -11.04 -8.91 -17.40
CA LYS A 86 -11.27 -8.60 -15.99
C LYS A 86 -10.48 -7.37 -15.54
N LYS A 87 -9.19 -7.27 -15.88
CA LYS A 87 -8.37 -6.07 -15.61
C LYS A 87 -8.92 -4.82 -16.30
N GLY A 88 -9.40 -4.94 -17.53
CA GLY A 88 -10.08 -3.86 -18.25
C GLY A 88 -11.35 -3.44 -17.52
N ASN A 89 -12.21 -4.38 -17.14
CA ASN A 89 -13.41 -4.10 -16.35
C ASN A 89 -13.09 -3.48 -14.99
N ASP A 90 -12.07 -3.96 -14.29
CA ASP A 90 -11.64 -3.38 -13.01
C ASP A 90 -11.11 -1.95 -13.19
N PHE A 91 -10.42 -1.66 -14.30
CA PHE A 91 -10.00 -0.31 -14.67
C PHE A 91 -11.18 0.60 -15.02
N PHE A 92 -12.14 0.10 -15.79
CA PHE A 92 -13.37 0.85 -16.11
C PHE A 92 -14.20 1.13 -14.85
N ARG A 93 -14.38 0.14 -13.97
CA ARG A 93 -15.07 0.34 -12.68
C ARG A 93 -14.32 1.32 -11.79
N PHE A 94 -12.98 1.25 -11.76
CA PHE A 94 -12.18 2.23 -11.03
C PHE A 94 -12.35 3.64 -11.60
N GLN A 95 -12.39 3.78 -12.93
CA GLN A 95 -12.62 5.06 -13.60
C GLN A 95 -14.04 5.60 -13.33
N GLU A 96 -15.05 4.74 -13.32
CA GLU A 96 -16.43 5.05 -12.96
C GLU A 96 -16.54 5.51 -11.50
N THR A 97 -15.96 4.74 -10.56
CA THR A 97 -15.89 5.14 -9.14
C THR A 97 -15.15 6.45 -8.95
N LEU A 98 -14.07 6.72 -9.69
CA LEU A 98 -13.36 8.00 -9.64
C LEU A 98 -14.23 9.16 -10.15
N ALA A 99 -15.01 8.94 -11.21
CA ALA A 99 -15.93 9.94 -11.74
C ALA A 99 -17.05 10.23 -10.72
N GLU A 100 -17.71 9.18 -10.19
CA GLU A 100 -18.74 9.30 -9.15
C GLU A 100 -18.22 9.99 -7.90
N THR A 101 -17.00 9.66 -7.46
CA THR A 101 -16.37 10.30 -6.30
C THR A 101 -16.07 11.77 -6.61
N GLY A 102 -15.62 12.09 -7.83
CA GLY A 102 -15.42 13.46 -8.30
C GLY A 102 -16.71 14.29 -8.29
N ASP A 103 -17.82 13.71 -8.75
CA ASP A 103 -19.13 14.34 -8.74
C ASP A 103 -19.65 14.55 -7.31
N LEU A 104 -19.52 13.55 -6.44
CA LEU A 104 -19.87 13.66 -5.01
C LEU A 104 -19.03 14.74 -4.31
N ILE A 105 -17.74 14.85 -4.62
CA ILE A 105 -16.86 15.90 -4.10
C ILE A 105 -17.31 17.26 -4.59
N LYS A 106 -17.71 17.37 -5.85
CA LYS A 106 -18.22 18.62 -6.42
C LYS A 106 -19.52 19.03 -5.72
N ASP A 107 -20.46 18.10 -5.56
CA ASP A 107 -21.70 18.33 -4.84
C ASP A 107 -21.45 18.72 -3.38
N LEU A 108 -20.52 18.03 -2.69
CA LEU A 108 -20.12 18.40 -1.34
C LEU A 108 -19.48 19.78 -1.29
N ASN A 109 -18.64 20.15 -2.26
CA ASN A 109 -18.04 21.47 -2.33
C ASN A 109 -19.04 22.58 -2.65
N ASP A 110 -20.05 22.29 -3.47
CA ASP A 110 -21.09 23.23 -3.87
C ASP A 110 -22.12 23.45 -2.74
N ASN A 111 -22.29 22.47 -1.84
CA ASN A 111 -23.21 22.51 -0.70
C ASN A 111 -22.53 22.74 0.66
N ALA A 112 -21.20 22.68 0.76
CA ALA A 112 -20.47 22.96 1.97
C ALA A 112 -20.36 24.47 2.20
N LEU A 113 -20.66 24.92 3.42
CA LEU A 113 -20.48 26.31 3.86
C LEU A 113 -19.01 26.78 3.71
N GLU A 114 -18.05 25.84 3.78
CA GLU A 114 -16.68 26.00 3.31
C GLU A 114 -16.15 24.67 2.72
N PRO A 115 -15.70 24.63 1.46
CA PRO A 115 -15.10 23.44 0.86
C PRO A 115 -13.66 23.26 1.33
N ASP A 116 -13.37 22.28 2.19
CA ASP A 116 -11.99 22.01 2.62
C ASP A 116 -11.23 21.13 1.62
N VAL A 117 -10.83 21.76 0.51
CA VAL A 117 -10.03 21.18 -0.57
C VAL A 117 -8.64 20.70 -0.11
N LEU A 118 -8.21 21.06 1.13
CA LEU A 118 -6.95 20.59 1.72
C LEU A 118 -7.03 19.10 2.03
N THR A 119 -8.15 18.65 2.60
CA THR A 119 -8.36 17.24 3.00
C THR A 119 -8.26 16.28 1.82
N LEU A 120 -8.76 16.68 0.66
CA LEU A 120 -8.71 15.86 -0.54
C LEU A 120 -7.32 15.79 -1.17
N SER A 121 -6.58 16.91 -1.17
CA SER A 121 -5.20 16.94 -1.65
C SER A 121 -4.30 16.05 -0.79
N GLU A 122 -4.44 16.12 0.53
CA GLU A 122 -3.73 15.26 1.49
C GLU A 122 -4.13 13.79 1.33
N TYR A 123 -5.42 13.52 1.10
CA TYR A 123 -5.91 12.16 0.85
C TYR A 123 -5.28 11.53 -0.41
N ILE A 124 -5.17 12.27 -1.51
CA ILE A 124 -4.53 11.78 -2.74
C ILE A 124 -3.02 11.59 -2.56
N GLU A 125 -2.35 12.46 -1.81
CA GLU A 125 -0.92 12.30 -1.46
C GLU A 125 -0.68 11.00 -0.66
N ASN A 126 -1.58 10.66 0.26
CA ASN A 126 -1.55 9.40 1.00
C ASN A 126 -1.73 8.18 0.09
N ILE A 127 -2.65 8.25 -0.90
CA ILE A 127 -2.84 7.16 -1.88
C ILE A 127 -1.58 6.98 -2.76
N ILE A 128 -0.97 8.08 -3.22
CA ILE A 128 0.27 8.01 -4.02
C ILE A 128 1.40 7.35 -3.23
N THR A 129 1.53 7.70 -1.95
CA THR A 129 2.54 7.12 -1.04
C THR A 129 2.30 5.62 -0.90
N LYS A 130 1.06 5.22 -0.61
CA LYS A 130 0.68 3.81 -0.51
C LYS A 130 0.93 3.02 -1.80
N GLU A 131 0.59 3.56 -2.97
CA GLU A 131 0.83 2.89 -4.27
C GLU A 131 2.33 2.69 -4.56
N LYS A 132 3.20 3.63 -4.15
CA LYS A 132 4.65 3.49 -4.25
C LYS A 132 5.19 2.45 -3.27
N ASP A 133 4.70 2.46 -2.03
CA ASP A 133 5.14 1.55 -0.97
C ASP A 133 4.74 0.09 -1.23
N GLU A 134 3.58 -0.11 -1.84
CA GLU A 134 3.10 -1.44 -2.22
C GLU A 134 3.84 -2.02 -3.43
N ASN A 135 4.54 -1.18 -4.22
CA ASN A 135 5.36 -1.54 -5.39
C ASN A 135 4.73 -2.61 -6.30
N LYS A 136 3.41 -2.51 -6.49
CA LYS A 136 2.63 -3.46 -7.29
C LYS A 136 3.03 -3.32 -8.77
N ILE A 137 2.91 -4.40 -9.53
CA ILE A 137 3.10 -4.37 -10.99
C ILE A 137 2.30 -3.20 -11.60
N ASP A 138 2.97 -2.45 -12.49
CA ASP A 138 2.45 -1.29 -13.22
C ASP A 138 1.97 -0.11 -12.33
N PHE A 139 2.42 -0.01 -11.07
CA PHE A 139 2.05 1.12 -10.19
C PHE A 139 2.44 2.48 -10.75
N GLN A 140 3.48 2.54 -11.58
CA GLN A 140 3.97 3.79 -12.18
C GLN A 140 2.87 4.54 -12.94
N MET A 141 2.01 3.82 -13.68
CA MET A 141 0.93 4.43 -14.45
C MET A 141 -0.19 4.95 -13.55
N ARG A 142 -0.54 4.22 -12.48
CA ARG A 142 -1.51 4.68 -11.47
C ARG A 142 -1.00 5.91 -10.72
N VAL A 143 0.28 5.92 -10.35
CA VAL A 143 0.94 7.08 -9.72
C VAL A 143 0.95 8.29 -10.66
N GLN A 144 1.18 8.11 -11.97
CA GLN A 144 1.13 9.22 -12.92
C GLN A 144 -0.28 9.82 -13.03
N ILE A 145 -1.33 8.99 -13.04
CA ILE A 145 -2.72 9.47 -13.06
C ILE A 145 -3.02 10.25 -11.78
N LEU A 146 -2.72 9.69 -10.61
CA LEU A 146 -2.97 10.35 -9.32
C LEU A 146 -2.21 11.68 -9.18
N LYS A 147 -0.98 11.77 -9.69
CA LYS A 147 -0.24 13.04 -9.75
C LYS A 147 -0.93 14.11 -10.59
N LYS A 148 -1.54 13.74 -11.72
CA LYS A 148 -2.30 14.68 -12.56
C LYS A 148 -3.56 15.20 -11.85
N VAL A 149 -4.24 14.33 -11.09
CA VAL A 149 -5.40 14.74 -10.27
C VAL A 149 -4.95 15.70 -9.17
N LEU A 150 -3.85 15.39 -8.49
CA LEU A 150 -3.29 16.26 -7.45
C LEU A 150 -2.89 17.65 -7.99
N GLU A 151 -2.27 17.70 -9.16
CA GLU A 151 -1.95 18.95 -9.87
C GLU A 151 -3.22 19.77 -10.16
N HIS A 152 -4.31 19.11 -10.56
CA HIS A 152 -5.57 19.79 -10.84
C HIS A 152 -6.17 20.41 -9.57
N LEU A 153 -6.24 19.65 -8.47
CA LEU A 153 -6.75 20.14 -7.18
C LEU A 153 -5.93 21.31 -6.63
N LYS A 154 -4.59 21.25 -6.76
CA LYS A 154 -3.71 22.36 -6.34
C LYS A 154 -3.92 23.62 -7.17
N LYS A 155 -4.24 23.50 -8.47
CA LYS A 155 -4.57 24.64 -9.34
C LYS A 155 -5.92 25.25 -8.97
N GLU A 156 -6.94 24.44 -8.74
CA GLU A 156 -8.26 24.92 -8.30
C GLU A 156 -8.17 25.68 -6.97
N ARG A 157 -7.32 25.21 -6.05
CA ARG A 157 -6.98 25.94 -4.81
C ARG A 157 -6.39 27.32 -5.08
N SER A 158 -5.42 27.44 -5.99
CA SER A 158 -4.79 28.73 -6.30
C SER A 158 -5.78 29.72 -6.94
N VAL A 159 -6.70 29.24 -7.78
CA VAL A 159 -7.73 30.09 -8.41
C VAL A 159 -8.77 30.58 -7.39
N ARG A 160 -9.14 29.75 -6.41
CA ARG A 160 -10.05 30.15 -5.33
C ARG A 160 -9.39 31.11 -4.32
N GLY A 161 -8.11 30.91 -4.00
CA GLY A 161 -7.35 31.83 -3.13
C GLY A 161 -7.27 33.25 -3.71
N LEU A 162 -7.00 33.37 -5.01
CA LEU A 162 -6.97 34.65 -5.71
C LEU A 162 -8.33 35.38 -5.69
N LYS A 163 -9.45 34.65 -5.84
CA LYS A 163 -10.79 35.25 -5.80
C LYS A 163 -11.19 35.81 -4.44
N MET A 164 -10.61 35.33 -3.34
CA MET A 164 -10.89 35.84 -1.98
C MET A 164 -10.08 37.10 -1.65
N GLU A 165 -8.90 37.26 -2.25
CA GLU A 165 -8.05 38.46 -2.09
C GLU A 165 -8.58 39.66 -2.93
N ASP A 166 -9.26 39.39 -4.05
CA ASP A 166 -9.91 40.44 -4.87
C ASP A 166 -11.24 40.98 -4.30
N LEU A 167 -11.68 40.45 -3.15
CA LEU A 167 -12.91 40.83 -2.44
C LEU A 167 -12.64 41.53 -1.09
N SER A 168 -11.37 41.81 -0.76
CA SER A 168 -10.96 42.54 0.46
C SER A 168 -10.54 43.98 0.20
#